data_AF-A0A6A4H6H5-F1
#
_entry.id   AF-A0A6A4H6H5-F1
#
_cell.length_a   1.000
_cell.length_b   1.000
_cell.length_c   1.000
_cell.angle_alpha   90.00
_cell.angle_beta   90.00
_cell.angle_gamma   90.00
#
_symmetry.space_group_name_H-M   'P 1'
#
loop_
_entity.id
_entity.type
_entity.pdbx_description
1 polymer ?
#
loop_
_entity_poly.entity_id
_entity_poly.type
_entity_poly.pdbx_seq_one_letter_code
_entity_poly.pdbx_strand_id
1 'polypeptide(L)'
;MSVLLDTLRNASSKACSYALSQLIALTLFTVRLKNNILLLYPSDHNPLDTPPILPNEAKVFLGRACRMNNDDVEACWDVVKDLAWQGNEILDCIATDQAMNSTFAKHGGELYPSIRSLFPPTFFCINSGCKYVLNNTFRKLQTAVEHEAILYTSSFGPIPVRTHQFTCNGCGIVYHPDYFVQTIPGTNDRRRVYYNEDVVPQVLQVSTHHFVETSLVRMWRSNMLHAWVSASNAVKVYDSCWPEPWAPPDWTVSANLRYEYVYDGFKLLSLLEWHKSHLSILMVPQTIDQAHRFEEAMVTMNLEIATNGQVEVDHRCNKCVRIIETDDKVLEVFAVVCDGVTVGRPCCGVLHCKNNLHSNRDKFCQEHNAQNFICCIKGCKDLIHSQGSKTCADPKHQAAERKYNETGTAAFQLKERLAHARRADEAANAMWDEGADDDLDTNAVDVVSEDSSTQIKNTKHFRAQFGRRRTHNKQLIIAPCGMILARQTFFHSEAISAVADAESQTISSLIATVFCRSMFASTMTRVSEPSDDIGLAVDVFHHKSKHSVKDLWCGSQCNPAKFPELMYPTETGDKWFFNTSIAEQTNVWFGHYQPVTREMGAVFYEFFLNVMILLYNEVKKKQLEGEGFSPRYFR
;
A
#
# COMPACT_ATOMS: atom_id res chain seq x y z
N MET A 1 33.30 12.35 -39.35
CA MET A 1 32.33 12.50 -40.47
C MET A 1 32.84 11.87 -41.76
N SER A 2 34.10 12.11 -42.19
CA SER A 2 34.67 11.43 -43.37
C SER A 2 34.70 9.90 -43.23
N VAL A 3 35.19 9.38 -42.10
CA VAL A 3 35.25 7.93 -41.83
C VAL A 3 33.88 7.27 -41.91
N LEU A 4 32.84 7.85 -41.29
CA LEU A 4 31.47 7.33 -41.32
C LEU A 4 30.90 7.31 -42.76
N LEU A 5 31.17 8.36 -43.53
CA LEU A 5 30.73 8.47 -44.93
C LEU A 5 31.50 7.50 -45.83
N ASP A 6 32.81 7.29 -45.59
CA ASP A 6 33.63 6.34 -46.33
C ASP A 6 33.22 4.89 -46.02
N THR A 7 32.90 4.56 -44.77
CA THR A 7 32.36 3.24 -44.39
C THR A 7 30.98 2.99 -45.01
N LEU A 8 30.06 3.97 -44.97
CA LEU A 8 28.75 3.88 -45.64
C LEU A 8 28.90 3.69 -47.16
N ARG A 9 29.86 4.41 -47.79
CA ARG A 9 30.12 4.35 -49.23
C ARG A 9 30.70 3.01 -49.66
N ASN A 10 31.49 2.37 -48.79
CA ASN A 10 32.05 1.04 -49.01
C ASN A 10 31.03 -0.08 -48.76
N ALA A 11 30.03 0.13 -47.88
CA ALA A 11 28.99 -0.85 -47.56
C ALA A 11 27.84 -0.88 -48.59
N SER A 12 27.39 0.27 -49.09
CA SER A 12 26.41 0.35 -50.20
C SER A 12 26.50 1.72 -50.88
N SER A 13 26.55 1.75 -52.22
CA SER A 13 26.56 2.99 -53.00
C SER A 13 25.29 3.84 -52.80
N LYS A 14 24.20 3.20 -52.33
CA LYS A 14 22.93 3.85 -51.99
C LYS A 14 22.82 4.25 -50.51
N ALA A 15 23.61 3.66 -49.60
CA ALA A 15 23.57 3.99 -48.18
C ALA A 15 23.92 5.47 -47.90
N CYS A 16 24.80 6.07 -48.70
CA CYS A 16 25.12 7.50 -48.64
C CYS A 16 23.96 8.42 -49.07
N SER A 17 22.88 7.90 -49.67
CA SER A 17 21.72 8.68 -50.10
C SER A 17 20.62 8.79 -49.04
N TYR A 18 20.70 8.01 -47.96
CA TYR A 18 19.74 8.07 -46.87
C TYR A 18 20.00 9.27 -45.96
N ALA A 19 18.92 9.87 -45.48
CA ALA A 19 19.00 11.00 -44.58
C ALA A 19 19.57 10.58 -43.22
N LEU A 20 20.33 11.48 -42.58
CA LEU A 20 20.82 11.28 -41.21
C LEU A 20 19.70 10.88 -40.23
N SER A 21 18.48 11.39 -40.45
CA SER A 21 17.29 11.04 -39.67
C SER A 21 16.93 9.56 -39.75
N GLN A 22 17.15 8.88 -40.88
CA GLN A 22 16.86 7.45 -41.04
C GLN A 22 17.91 6.58 -40.33
N LEU A 23 19.18 6.99 -40.33
CA LEU A 23 20.24 6.31 -39.57
C LEU A 23 20.03 6.45 -38.06
N ILE A 24 19.63 7.64 -37.60
CA ILE A 24 19.25 7.87 -36.20
C ILE A 24 18.05 6.99 -35.84
N ALA A 25 17.00 6.95 -36.66
CA ALA A 25 15.83 6.12 -36.43
C ALA A 25 16.18 4.62 -36.35
N LEU A 26 16.99 4.11 -37.29
CA LEU A 26 17.47 2.72 -37.29
C LEU A 26 18.23 2.39 -36.01
N THR A 27 19.11 3.29 -35.57
CA THR A 27 19.88 3.13 -34.32
C THR A 27 18.93 3.08 -33.11
N LEU A 28 18.00 4.03 -32.98
CA LEU A 28 17.05 4.10 -31.87
C LEU A 28 16.13 2.86 -31.81
N PHE A 29 15.61 2.40 -32.94
CA PHE A 29 14.78 1.20 -32.99
C PHE A 29 15.58 -0.06 -32.65
N THR A 30 16.83 -0.15 -33.08
CA THR A 30 17.67 -1.32 -32.80
C THR A 30 18.03 -1.43 -31.32
N VAL A 31 18.28 -0.30 -30.64
CA VAL A 31 18.47 -0.26 -29.18
C VAL A 31 17.28 -0.92 -28.46
N ARG A 32 16.04 -0.64 -28.90
CA ARG A 32 14.83 -1.24 -28.33
C ARG A 32 14.62 -2.71 -28.71
N LEU A 33 15.18 -3.15 -29.84
CA LEU A 33 15.11 -4.53 -30.31
C LEU A 33 16.22 -5.43 -29.76
N LYS A 34 17.22 -4.90 -29.04
CA LYS A 34 18.40 -5.63 -28.54
C LYS A 34 18.06 -7.01 -27.96
N ASN A 35 17.12 -7.05 -27.02
CA ASN A 35 16.71 -8.29 -26.36
C ASN A 35 16.01 -9.28 -27.30
N ASN A 36 15.21 -8.76 -28.25
CA ASN A 36 14.55 -9.58 -29.27
C ASN A 36 15.57 -10.19 -30.25
N ILE A 37 16.57 -9.41 -30.65
CA ILE A 37 17.68 -9.88 -31.50
C ILE A 37 18.48 -10.94 -30.74
N LEU A 38 18.82 -10.68 -29.48
CA LEU A 38 19.55 -11.62 -28.63
C LEU A 38 18.84 -12.96 -28.47
N LEU A 39 17.51 -12.96 -28.40
CA LEU A 39 16.72 -14.17 -28.27
C LEU A 39 16.94 -15.15 -29.44
N LEU A 40 17.13 -14.61 -30.65
CA LEU A 40 17.32 -15.39 -31.89
C LEU A 40 18.75 -15.91 -32.07
N TYR A 41 19.71 -15.37 -31.33
CA TYR A 41 21.10 -15.85 -31.38
C TYR A 41 21.28 -17.17 -30.60
N PRO A 42 22.31 -17.97 -30.90
CA PRO A 42 22.64 -19.19 -30.16
C PRO A 42 23.00 -18.94 -28.67
N SER A 43 22.96 -20.01 -27.87
CA SER A 43 23.22 -19.97 -26.41
C SER A 43 24.68 -19.69 -26.03
N ASP A 44 25.60 -19.88 -26.96
CA ASP A 44 27.05 -19.63 -26.84
C ASP A 44 27.43 -18.21 -27.28
N HIS A 45 26.49 -17.44 -27.86
CA HIS A 45 26.68 -16.01 -28.10
C HIS A 45 26.65 -15.24 -26.78
N ASN A 46 27.71 -14.50 -26.49
CA ASN A 46 27.76 -13.62 -25.33
C ASN A 46 26.83 -12.40 -25.56
N PRO A 47 25.84 -12.14 -24.69
CA PRO A 47 24.93 -11.00 -24.84
C PRO A 47 25.60 -9.62 -24.88
N LEU A 48 26.82 -9.51 -24.36
CA LEU A 48 27.61 -8.28 -24.40
C LEU A 48 28.24 -8.02 -25.77
N ASP A 49 28.42 -9.06 -26.59
CA ASP A 49 29.05 -8.94 -27.90
C ASP A 49 28.03 -8.48 -28.94
N THR A 50 28.42 -7.49 -29.74
CA THR A 50 27.61 -6.97 -30.85
C THR A 50 27.30 -8.08 -31.86
N PRO A 51 26.02 -8.34 -32.18
CA PRO A 51 25.63 -9.30 -33.20
C PRO A 51 26.27 -8.96 -34.55
N PRO A 52 26.98 -9.90 -35.18
CA PRO A 52 27.59 -9.65 -36.47
C PRO A 52 26.55 -9.40 -37.57
N ILE A 53 25.37 -10.04 -37.47
CA ILE A 53 24.32 -10.03 -38.51
C ILE A 53 22.95 -9.78 -37.86
N LEU A 54 22.07 -9.03 -38.52
CA LEU A 54 20.69 -8.88 -38.04
C LEU A 54 19.82 -10.08 -38.47
N PRO A 55 19.01 -10.65 -37.55
CA PRO A 55 17.98 -11.62 -37.90
C PRO A 55 17.01 -11.08 -38.96
N ASN A 56 16.45 -11.95 -39.79
CA ASN A 56 15.58 -11.55 -40.91
C ASN A 56 14.36 -10.75 -40.44
N GLU A 57 13.80 -11.12 -39.30
CA GLU A 57 12.67 -10.47 -38.65
C GLU A 57 12.99 -9.01 -38.32
N ALA A 58 14.16 -8.78 -37.73
CA ALA A 58 14.64 -7.44 -37.38
C ALA A 58 14.89 -6.60 -38.66
N LYS A 59 15.46 -7.20 -39.71
CA LYS A 59 15.69 -6.52 -41.00
C LYS A 59 14.40 -6.07 -41.67
N VAL A 60 13.39 -6.94 -41.70
CA VAL A 60 12.07 -6.63 -42.29
C VAL A 60 11.39 -5.50 -41.51
N PHE A 61 11.44 -5.53 -40.18
CA PHE A 61 10.89 -4.45 -39.36
C PHE A 61 11.60 -3.12 -39.59
N LEU A 62 12.93 -3.11 -39.45
CA LEU A 62 13.75 -1.91 -39.61
C LEU A 62 13.64 -1.32 -41.02
N GLY A 63 13.58 -2.17 -42.05
CA GLY A 63 13.36 -1.76 -43.43
C GLY A 63 12.02 -1.03 -43.61
N ARG A 64 10.94 -1.56 -43.04
CA ARG A 64 9.62 -0.90 -43.07
C ARG A 64 9.59 0.41 -42.28
N ALA A 65 10.14 0.40 -41.07
CA ALA A 65 10.14 1.56 -40.18
C ALA A 65 11.01 2.71 -40.71
N CYS A 66 12.17 2.39 -41.27
CA CYS A 66 13.15 3.37 -41.76
C CYS A 66 13.03 3.64 -43.27
N ARG A 67 12.12 2.95 -43.98
CA ARG A 67 11.93 3.01 -45.43
C ARG A 67 13.21 2.65 -46.21
N MET A 68 13.83 1.55 -45.81
CA MET A 68 15.03 0.97 -46.42
C MET A 68 14.72 -0.43 -46.96
N ASN A 69 15.47 -0.90 -47.96
CA ASN A 69 15.45 -2.31 -48.33
C ASN A 69 16.38 -3.12 -47.38
N ASN A 70 16.29 -4.45 -47.42
CA ASN A 70 17.04 -5.30 -46.48
C ASN A 70 18.56 -5.18 -46.63
N ASP A 71 19.06 -5.02 -47.86
CA ASP A 71 20.50 -4.91 -48.13
C ASP A 71 21.06 -3.60 -47.56
N ASP A 72 20.29 -2.52 -47.69
CA ASP A 72 20.65 -1.22 -47.13
C ASP A 72 20.54 -1.19 -45.60
N VAL A 73 19.60 -1.94 -45.00
CA VAL A 73 19.53 -2.12 -43.53
C VAL A 73 20.79 -2.83 -43.01
N GLU A 74 21.23 -3.89 -43.69
CA GLU A 74 22.45 -4.63 -43.31
C GLU A 74 23.69 -3.73 -43.43
N ALA A 75 23.81 -2.99 -44.54
CA ALA A 75 24.90 -2.05 -44.75
C ALA A 75 24.90 -0.92 -43.68
N CYS A 76 23.73 -0.44 -43.28
CA CYS A 76 23.62 0.55 -42.20
C CYS A 76 23.97 -0.06 -40.83
N TRP A 77 23.55 -1.31 -40.57
CA TRP A 77 23.89 -2.03 -39.35
C TRP A 77 25.41 -2.12 -39.18
N ASP A 78 26.16 -2.47 -40.22
CA ASP A 78 27.62 -2.53 -40.16
C ASP A 78 28.29 -1.23 -39.71
N VAL A 79 27.62 -0.09 -39.92
CA VAL A 79 28.11 1.24 -39.52
C VAL A 79 27.67 1.60 -38.10
N VAL A 80 26.44 1.27 -37.71
CA VAL A 80 25.87 1.73 -36.42
C VAL A 80 25.86 0.67 -35.32
N LYS A 81 26.26 -0.57 -35.62
CA LYS A 81 26.07 -1.72 -34.71
C LYS A 81 26.67 -1.53 -33.33
N ASP A 82 27.93 -1.09 -33.25
CA ASP A 82 28.59 -0.90 -31.96
C ASP A 82 27.97 0.25 -31.18
N LEU A 83 27.58 1.33 -31.87
CA LEU A 83 26.87 2.46 -31.25
C LEU A 83 25.49 2.04 -30.70
N ALA A 84 24.74 1.26 -31.48
CA ALA A 84 23.43 0.76 -31.08
C ALA A 84 23.51 -0.30 -29.97
N TRP A 85 24.58 -1.11 -29.95
CA TRP A 85 24.69 -2.23 -29.02
C TRP A 85 25.34 -1.86 -27.68
N GLN A 86 26.37 -1.02 -27.70
CA GLN A 86 27.08 -0.57 -26.50
C GLN A 86 26.36 0.61 -25.82
N GLY A 87 25.45 1.27 -26.54
CA GLY A 87 24.70 2.41 -26.04
C GLY A 87 25.50 3.72 -26.09
N ASN A 88 24.80 4.84 -25.97
CA ASN A 88 25.39 6.18 -25.89
C ASN A 88 24.46 7.06 -25.06
N GLU A 89 25.00 7.76 -24.06
CA GLU A 89 24.24 8.64 -23.16
C GLU A 89 23.33 9.62 -23.92
N ILE A 90 23.76 10.10 -25.09
CA ILE A 90 22.99 11.03 -25.92
C ILE A 90 21.78 10.32 -26.58
N LEU A 91 21.94 9.08 -27.02
CA LEU A 91 20.85 8.33 -27.67
C LEU A 91 19.77 7.92 -26.66
N ASP A 92 20.17 7.60 -25.44
CA ASP A 92 19.25 7.28 -24.35
C ASP A 92 18.38 8.49 -23.98
N CYS A 93 18.90 9.71 -24.09
CA CYS A 93 18.14 10.95 -23.87
C CYS A 93 17.15 11.32 -25.00
N ILE A 94 17.36 10.85 -26.24
CA ILE A 94 16.56 11.24 -27.43
C ILE A 94 15.32 10.36 -27.61
N ALA A 95 15.30 9.17 -27.00
CA ALA A 95 14.30 8.15 -27.19
C ALA A 95 12.93 8.52 -26.57
N THR A 96 12.14 9.37 -27.24
CA THR A 96 10.77 9.68 -26.82
C THR A 96 9.81 8.53 -27.15
N ASP A 97 9.21 7.94 -26.11
CA ASP A 97 8.44 6.71 -26.21
C ASP A 97 7.16 6.83 -27.08
N GLN A 98 6.59 8.03 -27.26
CA GLN A 98 5.33 8.21 -28.00
C GLN A 98 5.46 7.93 -29.51
N ALA A 99 6.46 8.55 -30.17
CA ALA A 99 6.68 8.38 -31.61
C ALA A 99 7.14 6.96 -31.95
N MET A 100 7.94 6.35 -31.06
CA MET A 100 8.38 4.97 -31.20
C MET A 100 7.21 3.99 -31.04
N ASN A 101 6.34 4.18 -30.05
CA ASN A 101 5.13 3.36 -29.87
C ASN A 101 4.25 3.36 -31.13
N SER A 102 4.04 4.53 -31.75
CA SER A 102 3.26 4.61 -33.00
C SER A 102 3.91 3.87 -34.17
N THR A 103 5.24 3.88 -34.24
CA THR A 103 5.98 3.16 -35.30
C THR A 103 5.91 1.66 -35.09
N PHE A 104 6.07 1.17 -33.85
CA PHE A 104 5.93 -0.26 -33.54
C PHE A 104 4.50 -0.76 -33.76
N ALA A 105 3.49 0.00 -33.34
CA ALA A 105 2.09 -0.35 -33.63
C ALA A 105 1.82 -0.44 -35.14
N LYS A 106 2.46 0.41 -35.95
CA LYS A 106 2.25 0.44 -37.41
C LYS A 106 3.07 -0.60 -38.18
N HIS A 107 4.30 -0.86 -37.76
CA HIS A 107 5.29 -1.64 -38.54
C HIS A 107 5.74 -2.93 -37.87
N GLY A 108 5.48 -3.10 -36.58
CA GLY A 108 5.93 -4.22 -35.74
C GLY A 108 5.27 -5.56 -36.05
N GLY A 109 4.04 -5.55 -36.57
CA GLY A 109 3.27 -6.77 -36.84
C GLY A 109 3.10 -7.62 -35.58
N GLU A 110 3.00 -8.94 -35.75
CA GLU A 110 2.91 -9.90 -34.63
C GLU A 110 4.22 -10.02 -33.83
N LEU A 111 5.37 -9.81 -34.48
CA LEU A 111 6.70 -10.09 -33.91
C LEU A 111 7.21 -8.98 -32.99
N TYR A 112 6.83 -7.71 -33.23
CA TYR A 112 7.25 -6.57 -32.41
C TYR A 112 6.06 -5.69 -32.02
N PRO A 113 5.09 -6.21 -31.25
CA PRO A 113 3.84 -5.50 -30.97
C PRO A 113 4.04 -4.27 -30.08
N SER A 114 5.17 -4.15 -29.38
CA SER A 114 5.48 -3.01 -28.52
C SER A 114 6.98 -2.81 -28.31
N ILE A 115 7.38 -1.54 -28.11
CA ILE A 115 8.75 -1.15 -27.72
C ILE A 115 9.12 -1.63 -26.32
N ARG A 116 8.13 -2.05 -25.52
CA ARG A 116 8.27 -2.37 -24.10
C ARG A 116 8.04 -3.85 -23.81
N SER A 117 8.48 -4.71 -24.71
CA SER A 117 8.53 -6.15 -24.41
C SER A 117 9.35 -6.36 -23.12
N LEU A 118 8.78 -7.12 -22.19
CA LEU A 118 9.33 -7.33 -20.86
C LEU A 118 10.20 -8.57 -20.87
N PHE A 119 11.43 -8.44 -20.38
CA PHE A 119 12.41 -9.52 -20.29
C PHE A 119 12.92 -9.63 -18.85
N PRO A 120 13.40 -10.81 -18.42
CA PRO A 120 14.19 -10.91 -17.21
C PRO A 120 15.42 -10.01 -17.26
N PRO A 121 15.88 -9.47 -16.13
CA PRO A 121 17.00 -8.53 -16.07
C PRO A 121 18.36 -9.18 -16.41
N THR A 122 18.41 -10.51 -16.46
CA THR A 122 19.62 -11.28 -16.75
C THR A 122 19.41 -12.27 -17.88
N PHE A 123 20.41 -12.37 -18.75
CA PHE A 123 20.51 -13.39 -19.79
C PHE A 123 21.39 -14.59 -19.36
N PHE A 124 21.91 -14.56 -18.14
CA PHE A 124 22.71 -15.63 -17.55
C PHE A 124 22.09 -16.14 -16.25
N CYS A 125 22.43 -17.37 -15.88
CA CYS A 125 22.01 -17.91 -14.59
C CYS A 125 22.78 -17.22 -13.45
N ILE A 126 22.04 -16.64 -12.50
CA ILE A 126 22.60 -16.00 -11.30
C ILE A 126 22.65 -16.94 -10.07
N ASN A 127 22.21 -18.18 -10.22
CA ASN A 127 22.28 -19.16 -9.14
C ASN A 127 23.71 -19.68 -8.99
N SER A 128 24.36 -19.34 -7.87
CA SER A 128 25.73 -19.77 -7.54
C SER A 128 25.90 -21.30 -7.52
N GLY A 129 24.84 -22.05 -7.22
CA GLY A 129 24.85 -23.52 -7.24
C GLY A 129 24.64 -24.15 -8.61
N CYS A 130 24.49 -23.36 -9.68
CA CYS A 130 24.24 -23.89 -11.03
C CYS A 130 25.52 -24.44 -11.67
N LYS A 131 25.43 -25.62 -12.30
CA LYS A 131 26.55 -26.24 -13.04
C LYS A 131 27.17 -25.32 -14.10
N TYR A 132 26.39 -24.44 -14.72
CA TYR A 132 26.90 -23.52 -15.73
C TYR A 132 27.74 -22.39 -15.15
N VAL A 133 27.40 -21.96 -13.94
CA VAL A 133 28.12 -20.93 -13.18
C VAL A 133 29.38 -21.54 -12.58
N LEU A 134 29.27 -22.70 -11.93
CA LEU A 134 30.39 -23.41 -11.32
C LEU A 134 31.49 -23.79 -12.33
N ASN A 135 31.10 -24.21 -13.54
CA ASN A 135 32.04 -24.59 -14.60
C ASN A 135 32.51 -23.40 -15.45
N ASN A 136 32.12 -22.16 -15.09
CA ASN A 136 32.48 -20.94 -15.81
C ASN A 136 32.12 -20.96 -17.32
N THR A 137 31.05 -21.68 -17.67
CA THR A 137 30.65 -21.89 -19.08
C THR A 137 29.79 -20.76 -19.65
N PHE A 138 29.32 -19.83 -18.81
CA PHE A 138 28.52 -18.63 -19.15
C PHE A 138 27.58 -18.82 -20.35
N ARG A 139 26.68 -19.81 -20.26
CA ARG A 139 25.68 -20.07 -21.30
C ARG A 139 24.55 -19.06 -21.18
N LYS A 140 24.23 -18.37 -22.28
CA LYS A 140 23.04 -17.54 -22.39
C LYS A 140 21.80 -18.40 -22.22
N LEU A 141 20.82 -17.89 -21.46
CA LEU A 141 19.53 -18.54 -21.25
C LEU A 141 18.75 -18.54 -22.58
N GLN A 142 18.59 -19.72 -23.17
CA GLN A 142 17.97 -19.89 -24.50
C GLN A 142 16.54 -20.42 -24.44
N THR A 143 16.18 -21.15 -23.39
CA THR A 143 14.82 -21.70 -23.23
C THR A 143 13.88 -20.58 -22.82
N ALA A 144 13.23 -19.95 -23.80
CA ALA A 144 12.32 -18.84 -23.59
C ALA A 144 10.87 -19.23 -23.86
N VAL A 145 9.97 -18.74 -23.00
CA VAL A 145 8.52 -18.78 -23.23
C VAL A 145 8.01 -17.35 -23.30
N GLU A 146 7.18 -17.07 -24.30
CA GLU A 146 6.56 -15.77 -24.51
C GLU A 146 5.08 -15.82 -24.14
N HIS A 147 4.59 -14.77 -23.49
CA HIS A 147 3.16 -14.58 -23.23
C HIS A 147 2.69 -13.18 -23.63
N GLU A 148 1.43 -13.09 -24.03
CA GLU A 148 0.73 -11.82 -24.18
C GLU A 148 0.39 -11.24 -22.81
N ALA A 149 0.51 -9.92 -22.68
CA ALA A 149 0.23 -9.20 -21.46
C ALA A 149 -0.17 -7.75 -21.73
N ILE A 150 -0.66 -7.08 -20.69
CA ILE A 150 -0.95 -5.64 -20.70
C ILE A 150 -0.04 -4.95 -19.68
N LEU A 151 0.63 -3.88 -20.12
CA LEU A 151 1.39 -2.98 -19.26
C LEU A 151 0.59 -1.68 -19.06
N TYR A 152 0.24 -1.38 -17.81
CA TYR A 152 -0.36 -0.10 -17.42
C TYR A 152 0.72 0.92 -17.13
N THR A 153 0.69 2.04 -17.85
CA THR A 153 1.72 3.08 -17.79
C THR A 153 1.18 4.41 -17.28
N SER A 154 2.02 5.22 -16.64
CA SER A 154 1.62 6.54 -16.16
C SER A 154 1.41 7.56 -17.28
N SER A 155 1.96 7.32 -18.48
CA SER A 155 2.07 8.35 -19.53
C SER A 155 1.46 7.98 -20.88
N PHE A 156 1.14 6.70 -21.12
CA PHE A 156 0.61 6.22 -22.40
C PHE A 156 -0.68 5.40 -22.25
N GLY A 157 -1.17 5.23 -21.02
CA GLY A 157 -2.27 4.33 -20.74
C GLY A 157 -1.88 2.84 -20.83
N PRO A 158 -2.85 1.94 -21.01
CA PRO A 158 -2.60 0.51 -21.17
C PRO A 158 -1.99 0.19 -22.54
N ILE A 159 -0.90 -0.58 -22.56
CA ILE A 159 -0.19 -0.98 -23.77
C ILE A 159 -0.09 -2.52 -23.83
N PRO A 160 -0.43 -3.17 -24.98
CA PRO A 160 -0.15 -4.58 -25.18
C PRO A 160 1.36 -4.83 -25.24
N VAL A 161 1.87 -5.79 -24.47
CA VAL A 161 3.30 -6.13 -24.42
C VAL A 161 3.50 -7.65 -24.45
N ARG A 162 4.63 -8.10 -24.99
CA ARG A 162 5.10 -9.49 -24.81
C ARG A 162 5.92 -9.57 -23.54
N THR A 163 5.68 -10.59 -22.71
CA THR A 163 6.49 -10.90 -21.54
C THR A 163 7.23 -12.20 -21.77
N HIS A 164 8.52 -12.21 -21.42
CA HIS A 164 9.42 -13.33 -21.65
C HIS A 164 9.81 -13.97 -20.33
N GLN A 165 9.86 -15.30 -20.33
CA GLN A 165 10.34 -16.11 -19.23
C GLN A 165 11.51 -16.95 -19.70
N PHE A 166 12.62 -16.94 -18.97
CA PHE A 166 13.81 -17.69 -19.33
C PHE A 166 14.04 -18.84 -18.35
N THR A 167 14.22 -20.06 -18.87
CA THR A 167 14.52 -21.23 -18.04
C THR A 167 15.98 -21.61 -18.17
N CYS A 168 16.67 -21.75 -17.05
CA CYS A 168 18.02 -22.27 -17.04
C CYS A 168 18.02 -23.79 -17.21
N ASN A 169 18.57 -24.29 -18.32
CA ASN A 169 18.77 -25.74 -18.54
C ASN A 169 19.78 -26.37 -17.55
N GLY A 170 20.45 -25.54 -16.76
CA GLY A 170 21.45 -25.92 -15.78
C GLY A 170 20.85 -26.40 -14.48
N CYS A 171 20.00 -25.54 -13.89
CA CYS A 171 19.40 -25.73 -12.57
C CYS A 171 17.86 -25.71 -12.57
N GLY A 172 17.21 -25.47 -13.72
CA GLY A 172 15.75 -25.44 -13.84
C GLY A 172 15.07 -24.19 -13.29
N ILE A 173 15.82 -23.17 -12.83
CA ILE A 173 15.24 -21.90 -12.38
C ILE A 173 14.60 -21.17 -13.56
N VAL A 174 13.41 -20.63 -13.31
CA VAL A 174 12.64 -19.85 -14.29
C VAL A 174 12.70 -18.38 -13.89
N TYR A 175 13.31 -17.57 -14.74
CA TYR A 175 13.45 -16.13 -14.58
C TYR A 175 12.28 -15.41 -15.25
N HIS A 176 11.63 -14.53 -14.49
CA HIS A 176 10.58 -13.61 -14.92
C HIS A 176 11.13 -12.17 -14.91
N PRO A 177 10.39 -11.17 -15.42
CA PRO A 177 10.84 -9.78 -15.43
C PRO A 177 11.19 -9.20 -14.05
N ASP A 178 10.43 -9.50 -13.00
CA ASP A 178 10.57 -8.89 -11.66
C ASP A 178 10.94 -9.89 -10.55
N TYR A 179 10.89 -11.20 -10.81
CA TYR A 179 11.36 -12.26 -9.90
C TYR A 179 11.89 -13.46 -10.67
N PHE A 180 12.42 -14.45 -9.94
CA PHE A 180 12.64 -15.80 -10.47
C PHE A 180 12.04 -16.84 -9.54
N VAL A 181 11.73 -18.01 -10.08
CA VAL A 181 11.15 -19.12 -9.33
C VAL A 181 12.22 -20.16 -9.06
N GLN A 182 12.44 -20.45 -7.77
CA GLN A 182 13.33 -21.52 -7.33
C GLN A 182 12.60 -22.49 -6.40
N THR A 183 13.02 -23.75 -6.44
CA THR A 183 12.63 -24.75 -5.45
C THR A 183 13.61 -24.68 -4.29
N ILE A 184 13.12 -24.62 -3.04
CA ILE A 184 13.98 -24.60 -1.86
C ILE A 184 14.73 -25.95 -1.78
N PRO A 185 16.08 -25.94 -1.69
CA PRO A 185 16.87 -27.17 -1.60
C PRO A 185 16.38 -28.10 -0.49
N GLY A 186 16.24 -29.39 -0.81
CA GLY A 186 15.77 -30.39 0.15
C GLY A 186 14.25 -30.41 0.38
N THR A 187 13.48 -29.58 -0.33
CA THR A 187 12.01 -29.55 -0.25
C THR A 187 11.38 -29.55 -1.64
N ASN A 188 10.06 -29.72 -1.71
CA ASN A 188 9.27 -29.49 -2.92
C ASN A 188 8.62 -28.09 -2.94
N ASP A 189 8.99 -27.20 -2.02
CA ASP A 189 8.42 -25.86 -1.92
C ASP A 189 9.03 -24.94 -2.99
N ARG A 190 8.17 -24.31 -3.79
CA ARG A 190 8.57 -23.37 -4.85
C ARG A 190 8.28 -21.96 -4.39
N ARG A 191 9.30 -21.11 -4.41
CA ARG A 191 9.21 -19.70 -4.02
C ARG A 191 9.52 -18.80 -5.21
N ARG A 192 8.79 -17.69 -5.31
CA ARG A 192 9.22 -16.51 -6.08
C ARG A 192 10.22 -15.75 -5.23
N VAL A 193 11.38 -15.48 -5.81
CA VAL A 193 12.45 -14.68 -5.22
C VAL A 193 12.57 -13.43 -6.07
N TYR A 194 12.23 -12.29 -5.50
CA TYR A 194 12.35 -11.02 -6.21
C TYR A 194 13.82 -10.62 -6.29
N TYR A 195 14.20 -9.97 -7.40
CA TYR A 195 15.60 -9.58 -7.60
C TYR A 195 16.04 -8.58 -6.52
N ASN A 196 17.22 -8.83 -5.93
CA ASN A 196 17.82 -7.96 -4.93
C ASN A 196 18.70 -6.93 -5.64
N GLU A 197 18.08 -5.90 -6.20
CA GLU A 197 18.77 -4.81 -6.89
C GLU A 197 18.75 -3.53 -6.05
N ASP A 198 19.76 -2.67 -6.22
CA ASP A 198 19.82 -1.36 -5.57
C ASP A 198 18.63 -0.47 -5.96
N VAL A 199 17.98 -0.74 -7.08
CA VAL A 199 16.83 -0.01 -7.60
C VAL A 199 15.64 -0.95 -7.67
N VAL A 200 14.49 -0.50 -7.17
CA VAL A 200 13.23 -1.26 -7.30
C VAL A 200 12.89 -1.39 -8.79
N PRO A 201 12.42 -2.57 -9.27
CA PRO A 201 12.07 -2.77 -10.66
C PRO A 201 11.17 -1.67 -11.21
N GLN A 202 11.39 -1.25 -12.45
CA GLN A 202 10.57 -0.21 -13.09
C GLN A 202 9.15 -0.67 -13.40
N VAL A 203 8.95 -1.99 -13.53
CA VAL A 203 7.67 -2.63 -13.84
C VAL A 203 7.45 -3.78 -12.88
N LEU A 204 6.23 -3.91 -12.37
CA LEU A 204 5.82 -4.92 -11.40
C LEU A 204 4.77 -5.86 -12.02
N GLN A 205 4.92 -7.16 -11.83
CA GLN A 205 3.93 -8.15 -12.22
C GLN A 205 2.84 -8.27 -11.15
N VAL A 206 1.66 -7.69 -11.41
CA VAL A 206 0.52 -7.68 -10.48
C VAL A 206 -0.46 -8.82 -10.74
N SER A 207 -0.42 -9.43 -11.92
CA SER A 207 -1.15 -10.65 -12.28
C SER A 207 -0.39 -11.40 -13.38
N THR A 208 -0.79 -12.62 -13.71
CA THR A 208 -0.10 -13.46 -14.71
C THR A 208 0.13 -12.73 -16.03
N HIS A 209 -0.85 -11.96 -16.51
CA HIS A 209 -0.80 -11.23 -17.79
C HIS A 209 -0.91 -9.70 -17.63
N HIS A 210 -0.77 -9.17 -16.41
CA HIS A 210 -0.93 -7.75 -16.15
C HIS A 210 0.26 -7.20 -15.37
N PHE A 211 0.82 -6.12 -15.88
CA PHE A 211 2.01 -5.45 -15.37
C PHE A 211 1.71 -3.97 -15.17
N VAL A 212 2.35 -3.35 -14.18
CA VAL A 212 2.15 -1.95 -13.86
C VAL A 212 3.50 -1.28 -13.68
N GLU A 213 3.68 -0.09 -14.22
CA GLU A 213 4.87 0.71 -13.91
C GLU A 213 4.93 1.10 -12.43
N THR A 214 6.12 1.03 -11.84
CA THR A 214 6.36 1.44 -10.46
C THR A 214 6.03 2.91 -10.23
N SER A 215 6.22 3.78 -11.24
CA SER A 215 5.79 5.19 -11.20
C SER A 215 4.28 5.34 -11.02
N LEU A 216 3.49 4.52 -11.71
CA LEU A 216 2.03 4.51 -11.60
C LEU A 216 1.57 3.99 -10.24
N VAL A 217 2.23 2.96 -9.69
CA VAL A 217 1.96 2.50 -8.32
C VAL A 217 2.31 3.56 -7.29
N ARG A 218 3.43 4.30 -7.45
CA ARG A 218 3.78 5.44 -6.59
C ARG A 218 2.72 6.53 -6.65
N MET A 219 2.19 6.83 -7.84
CA MET A 219 1.08 7.78 -8.00
C MET A 219 -0.17 7.32 -7.26
N TRP A 220 -0.54 6.03 -7.34
CA TRP A 220 -1.66 5.50 -6.56
C TRP A 220 -1.44 5.60 -5.05
N ARG A 221 -0.24 5.28 -4.56
CA ARG A 221 0.12 5.46 -3.13
C ARG A 221 0.00 6.92 -2.70
N SER A 222 0.46 7.85 -3.54
CA SER A 222 0.34 9.30 -3.30
C SER A 222 -1.12 9.74 -3.24
N ASN A 223 -1.98 9.25 -4.15
CA ASN A 223 -3.41 9.54 -4.14
C ASN A 223 -4.12 8.94 -2.91
N MET A 224 -3.71 7.74 -2.48
CA MET A 224 -4.18 7.13 -1.23
C MET A 224 -3.78 7.97 -0.02
N LEU A 225 -2.55 8.50 0.01
CA LEU A 225 -2.00 9.26 1.13
C LEU A 225 -2.63 10.66 1.28
N HIS A 226 -2.78 11.38 0.17
CA HIS A 226 -3.14 12.80 0.17
C HIS A 226 -4.62 13.07 -0.10
N ALA A 227 -5.32 12.12 -0.72
CA ALA A 227 -6.71 12.28 -1.12
C ALA A 227 -7.58 11.07 -0.76
N TRP A 228 -7.06 10.12 0.03
CA TRP A 228 -7.77 8.93 0.52
C TRP A 228 -8.47 8.14 -0.59
N VAL A 229 -7.88 8.16 -1.79
CA VAL A 229 -8.44 7.52 -2.97
C VAL A 229 -8.41 6.01 -2.79
N SER A 230 -9.59 5.36 -2.82
CA SER A 230 -9.68 3.90 -2.78
C SER A 230 -9.07 3.27 -4.04
N ALA A 231 -8.65 2.00 -3.97
CA ALA A 231 -8.14 1.30 -5.15
C ALA A 231 -9.16 1.29 -6.31
N SER A 232 -10.46 1.10 -6.02
CA SER A 232 -11.51 1.16 -7.04
C SER A 232 -11.65 2.54 -7.67
N ASN A 233 -11.45 3.61 -6.91
CA ASN A 233 -11.44 4.97 -7.48
C ASN A 233 -10.16 5.23 -8.27
N ALA A 234 -9.01 4.69 -7.85
CA ALA A 234 -7.76 4.79 -8.61
C ALA A 234 -7.89 4.15 -10.00
N VAL A 235 -8.57 3.00 -10.10
CA VAL A 235 -8.93 2.37 -11.38
C VAL A 235 -9.80 3.30 -12.22
N LYS A 236 -10.90 3.82 -11.67
CA LYS A 236 -11.82 4.70 -12.41
C LYS A 236 -11.13 5.98 -12.92
N VAL A 237 -10.28 6.58 -12.09
CA VAL A 237 -9.48 7.75 -12.49
C VAL A 237 -8.58 7.38 -13.65
N TYR A 238 -7.84 6.27 -13.54
CA TYR A 238 -6.97 5.81 -14.63
C TYR A 238 -7.74 5.54 -15.93
N ASP A 239 -8.83 4.79 -15.87
CA ASP A 239 -9.64 4.46 -17.06
C ASP A 239 -10.26 5.71 -17.69
N SER A 240 -10.60 6.73 -16.88
CA SER A 240 -11.13 8.00 -17.40
C SER A 240 -10.08 8.89 -18.08
N CYS A 241 -8.80 8.66 -17.81
CA CYS A 241 -7.72 9.45 -18.40
C CYS A 241 -7.32 9.00 -19.81
N TRP A 242 -7.68 7.79 -20.22
CA TRP A 242 -7.17 7.18 -21.45
C TRP A 242 -8.31 6.73 -22.38
N PRO A 243 -8.13 6.87 -23.70
CA PRO A 243 -9.04 6.26 -24.65
C PRO A 243 -8.95 4.73 -24.59
N GLU A 244 -9.85 4.05 -25.29
CA GLU A 244 -9.80 2.59 -25.40
C GLU A 244 -8.41 2.15 -25.93
N PRO A 245 -7.75 1.21 -25.22
CA PRO A 245 -6.42 0.77 -25.59
C PRO A 245 -6.44 0.07 -26.94
N TRP A 246 -5.51 0.45 -27.81
CA TRP A 246 -5.26 -0.30 -29.04
C TRP A 246 -4.67 -1.67 -28.69
N ALA A 247 -5.20 -2.72 -29.32
CA ALA A 247 -4.65 -4.07 -29.27
C ALA A 247 -4.63 -4.70 -30.68
N PRO A 248 -3.65 -5.57 -30.98
CA PRO A 248 -3.68 -6.38 -32.19
C PRO A 248 -4.98 -7.21 -32.30
N PRO A 249 -5.51 -7.48 -33.51
CA PRO A 249 -6.78 -8.21 -33.68
C PRO A 249 -6.84 -9.58 -32.99
N ASP A 250 -5.71 -10.30 -32.96
CA ASP A 250 -5.61 -11.65 -32.38
C ASP A 250 -5.13 -11.65 -30.92
N TRP A 251 -5.04 -10.48 -30.29
CA TRP A 251 -4.54 -10.35 -28.92
C TRP A 251 -5.55 -10.90 -27.91
N THR A 252 -5.10 -11.85 -27.09
CA THR A 252 -5.97 -12.64 -26.20
C THR A 252 -6.24 -11.99 -24.84
N VAL A 253 -5.41 -11.02 -24.45
CA VAL A 253 -5.48 -10.39 -23.11
C VAL A 253 -6.12 -9.02 -23.18
N SER A 254 -7.22 -8.82 -22.46
CA SER A 254 -7.87 -7.52 -22.39
C SER A 254 -7.23 -6.60 -21.35
N ALA A 255 -7.17 -5.32 -21.71
CA ALA A 255 -6.75 -4.23 -20.84
C ALA A 255 -7.91 -3.83 -19.91
N ASN A 256 -8.15 -4.65 -18.88
CA ASN A 256 -9.15 -4.43 -17.85
C ASN A 256 -8.44 -4.25 -16.50
N LEU A 257 -8.18 -2.99 -16.13
CA LEU A 257 -7.54 -2.68 -14.86
C LEU A 257 -8.51 -2.97 -13.72
N ARG A 258 -8.08 -3.75 -12.74
CA ARG A 258 -8.90 -4.11 -11.57
C ARG A 258 -8.34 -3.50 -10.29
N TYR A 259 -9.19 -3.32 -9.29
CA TYR A 259 -8.75 -2.73 -8.03
C TYR A 259 -7.79 -3.67 -7.27
N GLU A 260 -7.90 -4.98 -7.50
CA GLU A 260 -6.95 -5.98 -6.99
C GLU A 260 -5.54 -5.73 -7.54
N TYR A 261 -5.39 -5.29 -8.80
CA TYR A 261 -4.10 -5.00 -9.41
C TYR A 261 -3.46 -3.75 -8.78
N VAL A 262 -4.27 -2.75 -8.45
CA VAL A 262 -3.82 -1.58 -7.68
C VAL A 262 -3.32 -1.99 -6.31
N TYR A 263 -4.06 -2.84 -5.60
CA TYR A 263 -3.63 -3.34 -4.29
C TYR A 263 -2.42 -4.28 -4.36
N ASP A 264 -2.30 -5.11 -5.39
CA ASP A 264 -1.14 -5.99 -5.54
C ASP A 264 0.11 -5.20 -5.91
N GLY A 265 -0.01 -4.17 -6.75
CA GLY A 265 1.07 -3.20 -6.97
C GLY A 265 1.46 -2.50 -5.68
N PHE A 266 0.48 -2.03 -4.90
CA PHE A 266 0.69 -1.42 -3.60
C PHE A 266 1.45 -2.34 -2.62
N LYS A 267 0.99 -3.59 -2.46
CA LYS A 267 1.62 -4.59 -1.58
C LYS A 267 3.04 -4.88 -2.03
N LEU A 268 3.21 -5.20 -3.31
CA LEU A 268 4.49 -5.60 -3.86
C LEU A 268 5.52 -4.48 -3.76
N LEU A 269 5.18 -3.26 -4.18
CA LEU A 269 6.10 -2.13 -4.07
C LEU A 269 6.49 -1.84 -2.62
N SER A 270 5.52 -1.84 -1.71
CA SER A 270 5.78 -1.54 -0.30
C SER A 270 6.64 -2.62 0.36
N LEU A 271 6.43 -3.90 0.02
CA LEU A 271 7.25 -5.01 0.50
C LEU A 271 8.67 -4.96 -0.07
N LEU A 272 8.84 -4.64 -1.36
CA LEU A 272 10.16 -4.49 -1.98
C LEU A 272 10.96 -3.37 -1.32
N GLU A 273 10.34 -2.21 -1.09
CA GLU A 273 10.99 -1.10 -0.39
C GLU A 273 11.34 -1.44 1.06
N TRP A 274 10.46 -2.15 1.77
CA TRP A 274 10.70 -2.60 3.14
C TRP A 274 11.85 -3.61 3.21
N HIS A 275 11.85 -4.64 2.35
CA HIS A 275 12.93 -5.63 2.31
C HIS A 275 14.28 -4.98 1.98
N LYS A 276 14.29 -4.01 1.06
CA LYS A 276 15.47 -3.22 0.73
C LYS A 276 16.00 -2.44 1.94
N SER A 277 15.14 -1.75 2.69
CA SER A 277 15.58 -1.00 3.89
C SER A 277 16.10 -1.90 5.01
N HIS A 278 15.72 -3.18 5.01
CA HIS A 278 16.18 -4.19 5.98
C HIS A 278 17.30 -5.09 5.42
N LEU A 279 17.87 -4.76 4.25
CA LEU A 279 18.93 -5.54 3.58
C LEU A 279 18.56 -7.03 3.43
N SER A 280 17.30 -7.29 3.09
CA SER A 280 16.74 -8.63 2.95
C SER A 280 16.05 -8.79 1.59
N ILE A 281 15.69 -10.03 1.24
CA ILE A 281 15.10 -10.36 -0.08
C ILE A 281 13.64 -10.78 0.11
N LEU A 282 12.74 -10.21 -0.70
CA LEU A 282 11.35 -10.64 -0.72
C LEU A 282 11.23 -12.02 -1.35
N MET A 283 10.69 -12.96 -0.58
CA MET A 283 10.40 -14.33 -1.01
C MET A 283 8.94 -14.69 -0.69
N VAL A 284 8.20 -15.18 -1.68
CA VAL A 284 6.78 -15.55 -1.51
C VAL A 284 6.46 -16.91 -2.15
N PRO A 285 5.44 -17.64 -1.67
CA PRO A 285 5.00 -18.90 -2.28
C PRO A 285 4.59 -18.77 -3.75
N GLN A 286 5.06 -19.69 -4.60
CA GLN A 286 4.68 -19.73 -6.03
C GLN A 286 3.30 -20.36 -6.24
N THR A 287 2.96 -21.39 -5.46
CA THR A 287 1.80 -22.27 -5.68
C THR A 287 0.49 -21.72 -5.11
N ILE A 288 0.55 -20.60 -4.38
CA ILE A 288 -0.61 -19.95 -3.78
C ILE A 288 -1.24 -18.95 -4.77
N ASP A 289 -2.56 -18.83 -4.67
CA ASP A 289 -3.33 -17.84 -5.43
C ASP A 289 -2.79 -16.41 -5.21
N GLN A 290 -2.87 -15.60 -6.26
CA GLN A 290 -2.41 -14.21 -6.27
C GLN A 290 -2.96 -13.41 -5.07
N ALA A 291 -4.24 -13.60 -4.74
CA ALA A 291 -4.92 -12.89 -3.65
C ALA A 291 -4.24 -13.05 -2.28
N HIS A 292 -3.61 -14.22 -2.04
CA HIS A 292 -3.00 -14.59 -0.77
C HIS A 292 -1.46 -14.62 -0.82
N ARG A 293 -0.86 -14.41 -1.99
CA ARG A 293 0.58 -14.63 -2.21
C ARG A 293 1.47 -13.80 -1.29
N PHE A 294 1.06 -12.57 -0.99
CA PHE A 294 1.82 -11.64 -0.15
C PHE A 294 1.45 -11.72 1.33
N GLU A 295 0.52 -12.58 1.73
CA GLU A 295 -0.03 -12.61 3.09
C GLU A 295 1.04 -12.90 4.15
N GLU A 296 1.89 -13.90 3.93
CA GLU A 296 3.02 -14.25 4.82
C GLU A 296 4.00 -13.08 5.00
N ALA A 297 4.36 -12.41 3.90
CA ALA A 297 5.27 -11.27 3.92
C ALA A 297 4.66 -10.06 4.63
N MET A 298 3.36 -9.78 4.40
CA MET A 298 2.64 -8.73 5.11
C MET A 298 2.52 -9.01 6.62
N VAL A 299 2.27 -10.26 7.02
CA VAL A 299 2.26 -10.66 8.44
C VAL A 299 3.63 -10.42 9.07
N THR A 300 4.71 -10.79 8.37
CA THR A 300 6.08 -10.58 8.86
C THR A 300 6.36 -9.10 9.10
N MET A 301 6.09 -8.22 8.12
CA MET A 301 6.26 -6.77 8.27
C MET A 301 5.37 -6.19 9.39
N ASN A 302 4.12 -6.65 9.49
CA ASN A 302 3.21 -6.19 10.54
C ASN A 302 3.68 -6.57 11.94
N LEU A 303 4.21 -7.78 12.11
CA LEU A 303 4.75 -8.26 13.38
C LEU A 303 6.00 -7.48 13.76
N GLU A 304 6.92 -7.28 12.81
CA GLU A 304 8.12 -6.48 13.02
C GLU A 304 7.79 -5.06 13.51
N ILE A 305 6.85 -4.38 12.82
CA ILE A 305 6.41 -3.03 13.24
C ILE A 305 5.70 -3.06 14.59
N ALA A 306 4.93 -4.10 14.89
CA ALA A 306 4.26 -4.23 16.18
C ALA A 306 5.24 -4.47 17.34
N THR A 307 6.38 -5.12 17.07
CA THR A 307 7.40 -5.42 18.08
C THR A 307 8.42 -4.30 18.23
N ASN A 308 8.90 -3.75 17.11
CA ASN A 308 10.04 -2.81 17.08
C ASN A 308 9.63 -1.36 16.75
N GLY A 309 8.37 -1.12 16.42
CA GLY A 309 7.89 0.19 15.96
C GLY A 309 8.23 0.46 14.49
N GLN A 310 7.86 1.65 14.01
CA GLN A 310 8.29 2.14 12.69
C GLN A 310 9.61 2.93 12.82
N VAL A 311 10.20 3.31 11.68
CA VAL A 311 11.45 4.09 11.60
C VAL A 311 11.43 5.35 12.48
N GLU A 312 10.26 5.96 12.64
CA GLU A 312 10.08 7.21 13.39
C GLU A 312 9.56 6.99 14.82
N VAL A 313 9.62 5.76 15.35
CA VAL A 313 9.21 5.46 16.73
C VAL A 313 10.00 6.31 17.74
N ASP A 314 11.31 6.46 17.51
CA ASP A 314 12.25 7.21 18.35
C ASP A 314 12.42 8.68 17.93
N HIS A 315 11.48 9.22 17.15
CA HIS A 315 11.57 10.58 16.61
C HIS A 315 11.62 11.64 17.71
N ARG A 316 12.56 12.58 17.57
CA ARG A 316 12.58 13.84 18.32
C ARG A 316 12.98 15.00 17.43
N CYS A 317 12.49 16.19 17.75
CA CYS A 317 12.87 17.42 17.05
C CYS A 317 12.63 18.62 17.97
N ASN A 318 13.00 19.82 17.52
CA ASN A 318 12.86 21.04 18.31
C ASN A 318 11.41 21.39 18.70
N LYS A 319 10.40 20.79 18.03
CA LYS A 319 8.98 20.92 18.40
C LYS A 319 8.53 19.89 19.46
N CYS A 320 9.24 18.75 19.57
CA CYS A 320 8.87 17.66 20.48
C CYS A 320 9.57 17.76 21.83
N VAL A 321 10.66 18.53 21.89
CA VAL A 321 11.52 18.65 23.06
C VAL A 321 11.58 20.10 23.50
N ARG A 322 11.41 20.33 24.81
CA ARG A 322 11.67 21.60 25.47
C ARG A 322 12.87 21.43 26.40
N ILE A 323 13.80 22.37 26.32
CA ILE A 323 14.92 22.47 27.26
C ILE A 323 14.61 23.62 28.22
N ILE A 324 14.70 23.36 29.52
CA ILE A 324 14.50 24.35 30.57
C ILE A 324 15.81 24.43 31.36
N GLU A 325 16.46 25.59 31.25
CA GLU A 325 17.66 25.89 32.02
C GLU A 325 17.24 26.50 33.36
N THR A 326 17.64 25.87 34.44
CA THR A 326 17.53 26.39 35.82
C THR A 326 18.94 26.58 36.37
N ASP A 327 19.11 27.50 37.34
CA ASP A 327 20.43 27.98 37.81
C ASP A 327 21.44 26.86 38.19
N ASP A 328 20.97 25.64 38.48
CA ASP A 328 21.81 24.46 38.80
C ASP A 328 21.55 23.20 37.92
N LYS A 329 20.57 23.20 37.00
CA LYS A 329 20.18 22.00 36.21
C LYS A 329 19.59 22.34 34.84
N VAL A 330 19.87 21.50 33.85
CA VAL A 330 19.17 21.47 32.56
C VAL A 330 18.13 20.36 32.60
N LEU A 331 16.84 20.73 32.50
CA LEU A 331 15.73 19.78 32.38
C LEU A 331 15.35 19.66 30.90
N GLU A 332 15.28 18.42 30.39
CA GLU A 332 14.76 18.12 29.07
C GLU A 332 13.37 17.50 29.21
N VAL A 333 12.37 18.13 28.59
CA VAL A 333 10.99 17.63 28.54
C VAL A 333 10.68 17.21 27.12
N PHE A 334 10.49 15.91 26.92
CA PHE A 334 9.86 15.37 25.71
C PHE A 334 8.35 15.27 25.94
N ALA A 335 7.55 15.34 24.89
CA ALA A 335 6.11 15.11 24.99
C ALA A 335 5.62 14.25 23.83
N VAL A 336 4.60 13.46 24.11
CA VAL A 336 3.80 12.71 23.14
C VAL A 336 2.34 12.88 23.49
N VAL A 337 1.45 12.83 22.52
CA VAL A 337 0.00 12.96 22.68
C VAL A 337 -0.64 11.68 22.20
N CYS A 338 -1.65 11.20 22.90
CA CYS A 338 -2.33 9.95 22.59
C CYS A 338 -3.80 10.24 22.40
N ASP A 339 -4.39 9.72 21.32
CA ASP A 339 -5.83 9.87 21.07
C ASP A 339 -6.37 8.73 20.20
N GLY A 340 -7.66 8.47 20.34
CA GLY A 340 -8.38 7.38 19.69
C GLY A 340 -9.19 7.87 18.49
N VAL A 341 -9.17 7.10 17.40
CA VAL A 341 -10.00 7.38 16.21
C VAL A 341 -10.71 6.13 15.70
N THR A 342 -11.97 6.28 15.31
CA THR A 342 -12.83 5.17 14.85
C THR A 342 -12.54 4.79 13.40
N VAL A 343 -11.37 4.18 13.16
CA VAL A 343 -11.03 3.53 11.88
C VAL A 343 -11.00 2.04 12.11
N GLY A 344 -12.09 1.35 11.78
CA GLY A 344 -12.29 -0.05 12.17
C GLY A 344 -12.32 -1.03 11.00
N ARG A 345 -12.05 -2.30 11.28
CA ARG A 345 -12.28 -3.44 10.36
C ARG A 345 -13.25 -4.46 10.97
N PRO A 346 -13.84 -5.37 10.18
CA PRO A 346 -14.59 -6.50 10.73
C PRO A 346 -13.71 -7.35 11.67
N CYS A 347 -14.27 -7.76 12.81
CA CYS A 347 -13.61 -8.62 13.79
C CYS A 347 -14.58 -9.65 14.37
N CYS A 348 -14.05 -10.59 15.14
CA CYS A 348 -14.87 -11.60 15.81
C CYS A 348 -15.93 -10.96 16.72
N GLY A 349 -17.15 -11.48 16.67
CA GLY A 349 -18.26 -10.99 17.49
C GLY A 349 -18.03 -11.15 19.00
N VAL A 350 -17.19 -12.10 19.43
CA VAL A 350 -16.90 -12.36 20.86
C VAL A 350 -16.05 -11.24 21.46
N LEU A 351 -16.37 -10.82 22.68
CA LEU A 351 -15.63 -9.79 23.44
C LEU A 351 -14.15 -10.17 23.59
N HIS A 352 -13.27 -9.20 23.33
CA HIS A 352 -11.80 -9.32 23.42
C HIS A 352 -11.13 -10.38 22.52
N CYS A 353 -11.87 -11.07 21.64
CA CYS A 353 -11.27 -11.99 20.70
C CYS A 353 -10.48 -11.21 19.63
N LYS A 354 -9.17 -11.52 19.53
CA LYS A 354 -8.25 -10.91 18.56
C LYS A 354 -8.03 -11.77 17.30
N ASN A 355 -8.63 -12.96 17.26
CA ASN A 355 -8.47 -13.89 16.15
C ASN A 355 -9.07 -13.33 14.86
N ASN A 356 -8.39 -13.60 13.75
CA ASN A 356 -8.85 -13.19 12.44
C ASN A 356 -10.09 -13.98 12.01
N LEU A 357 -10.95 -13.31 11.25
CA LEU A 357 -12.05 -13.97 10.54
C LEU A 357 -11.49 -14.74 9.34
N HIS A 358 -12.10 -15.86 8.98
CA HIS A 358 -11.73 -16.59 7.77
C HIS A 358 -12.15 -15.82 6.51
N SER A 359 -13.37 -15.26 6.54
CA SER A 359 -13.85 -14.29 5.56
C SER A 359 -14.32 -13.02 6.28
N ASN A 360 -14.15 -11.86 5.64
CA ASN A 360 -14.66 -10.60 6.18
C ASN A 360 -16.19 -10.61 6.30
N ARG A 361 -16.89 -11.52 5.61
CA ARG A 361 -18.34 -11.70 5.70
C ARG A 361 -18.77 -12.49 6.95
N ASP A 362 -17.85 -13.16 7.63
CA ASP A 362 -18.15 -13.95 8.81
C ASP A 362 -18.41 -13.05 10.03
N LYS A 363 -19.21 -13.56 10.98
CA LYS A 363 -19.45 -12.90 12.27
C LYS A 363 -18.46 -13.32 13.35
N PHE A 364 -17.95 -14.54 13.27
CA PHE A 364 -17.10 -15.15 14.27
C PHE A 364 -15.88 -15.79 13.60
N CYS A 365 -14.77 -15.86 14.33
CA CYS A 365 -13.58 -16.57 13.87
C CYS A 365 -13.82 -18.09 13.92
N GLN A 366 -12.90 -18.87 13.36
CA GLN A 366 -12.99 -20.33 13.29
C GLN A 366 -13.22 -20.98 14.67
N GLU A 367 -12.51 -20.51 15.70
CA GLU A 367 -12.66 -21.01 17.09
C GLU A 367 -14.02 -20.70 17.70
N HIS A 368 -14.63 -19.58 17.30
CA HIS A 368 -15.94 -19.14 17.78
C HIS A 368 -17.08 -19.46 16.81
N ASN A 369 -16.86 -20.36 15.83
CA ASN A 369 -17.88 -20.68 14.83
C ASN A 369 -19.18 -21.22 15.45
N ALA A 370 -19.09 -21.91 16.59
CA ALA A 370 -20.25 -22.40 17.35
C ALA A 370 -21.23 -21.27 17.77
N GLN A 371 -20.75 -20.03 17.92
CA GLN A 371 -21.57 -18.87 18.28
C GLN A 371 -22.56 -18.47 17.16
N ASN A 372 -22.34 -18.94 15.92
CA ASN A 372 -23.31 -18.74 14.83
C ASN A 372 -24.64 -19.47 15.08
N PHE A 373 -24.66 -20.49 15.94
CA PHE A 373 -25.85 -21.27 16.25
C PHE A 373 -26.58 -20.81 17.53
N ILE A 374 -26.09 -19.75 18.18
CA ILE A 374 -26.67 -19.20 19.41
C ILE A 374 -27.44 -17.91 19.07
N CYS A 375 -28.53 -17.67 19.79
CA CYS A 375 -29.33 -16.46 19.66
C CYS A 375 -28.48 -15.19 19.80
N CYS A 376 -28.62 -14.24 18.86
CA CYS A 376 -27.88 -12.98 18.85
C CYS A 376 -28.29 -11.96 19.94
N ILE A 377 -29.27 -12.29 20.80
CA ILE A 377 -29.66 -11.43 21.92
C ILE A 377 -28.66 -11.61 23.07
N LYS A 378 -28.06 -10.52 23.55
CA LYS A 378 -27.08 -10.56 24.63
C LYS A 378 -27.72 -11.15 25.90
N GLY A 379 -27.11 -12.22 26.41
CA GLY A 379 -27.56 -12.94 27.59
C GLY A 379 -28.46 -14.16 27.31
N CYS A 380 -28.94 -14.34 26.07
CA CYS A 380 -29.62 -15.56 25.65
C CYS A 380 -28.58 -16.62 25.26
N LYS A 381 -28.80 -17.88 25.68
CA LYS A 381 -27.93 -19.03 25.37
C LYS A 381 -28.64 -20.09 24.51
N ASP A 382 -29.88 -19.82 24.11
CA ASP A 382 -30.68 -20.75 23.33
C ASP A 382 -30.19 -20.81 21.89
N LEU A 383 -30.39 -21.97 21.26
CA LEU A 383 -30.06 -22.18 19.86
C LEU A 383 -30.99 -21.39 18.93
N ILE A 384 -30.50 -21.08 17.74
CA ILE A 384 -31.30 -20.45 16.69
C ILE A 384 -32.49 -21.33 16.30
N HIS A 385 -33.63 -20.69 16.01
CA HIS A 385 -34.89 -21.39 15.73
C HIS A 385 -34.86 -22.18 14.41
N SER A 386 -34.25 -21.62 13.37
CA SER A 386 -34.20 -22.23 12.04
C SER A 386 -32.97 -21.78 11.26
N GLN A 387 -32.59 -22.57 10.25
CA GLN A 387 -31.49 -22.22 9.36
C GLN A 387 -31.77 -20.88 8.67
N GLY A 388 -30.88 -19.90 8.87
CA GLY A 388 -31.03 -18.53 8.38
C GLY A 388 -31.59 -17.51 9.39
N SER A 389 -32.16 -17.95 10.52
CA SER A 389 -32.52 -17.07 11.63
C SER A 389 -31.32 -16.75 12.52
N LYS A 390 -31.30 -15.55 13.09
CA LYS A 390 -30.31 -15.07 14.07
C LYS A 390 -30.82 -15.17 15.51
N THR A 391 -32.03 -15.67 15.72
CA THR A 391 -32.71 -15.69 17.02
C THR A 391 -33.30 -17.05 17.37
N CYS A 392 -33.55 -17.28 18.67
CA CYS A 392 -34.19 -18.51 19.14
C CYS A 392 -35.70 -18.49 18.90
N ALA A 393 -36.41 -19.50 19.41
CA ALA A 393 -37.86 -19.64 19.26
C ALA A 393 -38.67 -18.57 20.03
N ASP A 394 -38.04 -17.76 20.89
CA ASP A 394 -38.72 -16.71 21.66
C ASP A 394 -39.33 -15.66 20.71
N PRO A 395 -40.66 -15.45 20.75
CA PRO A 395 -41.34 -14.47 19.90
C PRO A 395 -40.78 -13.03 20.04
N LYS A 396 -40.28 -12.64 21.22
CA LYS A 396 -39.68 -11.32 21.46
C LYS A 396 -38.35 -11.18 20.74
N HIS A 397 -37.53 -12.23 20.73
CA HIS A 397 -36.27 -12.24 19.99
C HIS A 397 -36.51 -12.25 18.47
N GLN A 398 -37.48 -13.03 18.00
CA GLN A 398 -37.84 -13.02 16.58
C GLN A 398 -38.40 -11.67 16.13
N ALA A 399 -39.17 -10.97 16.99
CA ALA A 399 -39.63 -9.62 16.71
C ALA A 399 -38.47 -8.62 16.59
N ALA A 400 -37.44 -8.75 17.44
CA ALA A 400 -36.22 -7.96 17.34
C ALA A 400 -35.51 -8.16 15.99
N GLU A 401 -35.37 -9.41 15.54
CA GLU A 401 -34.75 -9.73 14.25
C GLU A 401 -35.57 -9.18 13.07
N ARG A 402 -36.91 -9.31 13.10
CA ARG A 402 -37.79 -8.73 12.08
C ARG A 402 -37.61 -7.21 11.99
N LYS A 403 -37.65 -6.52 13.13
CA LYS A 403 -37.45 -5.06 13.19
C LYS A 403 -36.09 -4.64 12.62
N TYR A 404 -35.03 -5.41 12.93
CA TYR A 404 -33.71 -5.16 12.37
C TYR A 404 -33.70 -5.30 10.83
N ASN A 405 -34.31 -6.37 10.30
CA ASN A 405 -34.37 -6.61 8.86
C ASN A 405 -35.22 -5.54 8.12
N GLU A 406 -36.33 -5.11 8.72
CA GLU A 406 -37.18 -4.02 8.22
C GLU A 406 -36.42 -2.69 8.17
N THR A 407 -35.69 -2.36 9.24
CA THR A 407 -34.89 -1.13 9.33
C THR A 407 -33.78 -1.12 8.27
N GLY A 408 -33.11 -2.27 8.06
CA GLY A 408 -32.13 -2.41 6.99
C GLY A 408 -32.73 -2.12 5.61
N THR A 409 -33.93 -2.65 5.33
CA THR A 409 -34.62 -2.45 4.05
C THR A 409 -35.07 -0.99 3.86
N ALA A 410 -35.58 -0.36 4.92
CA ALA A 410 -36.03 1.04 4.90
C ALA A 410 -34.86 2.04 4.74
N ALA A 411 -33.70 1.77 5.35
CA ALA A 411 -32.51 2.61 5.22
C ALA A 411 -31.95 2.64 3.78
N PHE A 412 -32.00 1.51 3.07
CA PHE A 412 -31.67 1.46 1.63
C PHE A 412 -32.63 2.33 0.81
N GLN A 413 -33.94 2.24 1.08
CA GLN A 413 -34.95 3.05 0.40
C GLN A 413 -34.78 4.56 0.69
N LEU A 414 -34.39 4.94 1.91
CA LEU A 414 -34.16 6.34 2.28
C LEU A 414 -32.88 6.90 1.60
N LYS A 415 -31.80 6.12 1.54
CA LYS A 415 -30.57 6.50 0.82
C LYS A 415 -30.80 6.67 -0.67
N GLU A 416 -31.61 5.79 -1.26
CA GLU A 416 -32.00 5.88 -2.67
C GLU A 416 -32.83 7.16 -2.95
N ARG A 417 -33.76 7.50 -2.04
CA ARG A 417 -34.51 8.77 -2.10
C ARG A 417 -33.62 10.00 -1.95
N LEU A 418 -32.67 9.99 -1.03
CA LEU A 418 -31.70 11.09 -0.85
C LEU A 418 -30.82 11.26 -2.10
N ALA A 419 -30.36 10.17 -2.71
CA ALA A 419 -29.59 10.21 -3.95
C ALA A 419 -30.41 10.67 -5.16
N HIS A 420 -31.74 10.43 -5.16
CA HIS A 420 -32.67 11.01 -6.14
C HIS A 420 -32.92 12.49 -5.89
N ALA A 421 -33.04 12.92 -4.64
CA ALA A 421 -33.19 14.34 -4.28
C ALA A 421 -31.94 15.15 -4.62
N ARG A 422 -30.73 14.61 -4.36
CA ARG A 422 -29.45 15.25 -4.74
C ARG A 422 -29.28 15.42 -6.25
N ARG A 423 -29.76 14.47 -7.07
CA ARG A 423 -29.80 14.60 -8.54
C ARG A 423 -30.81 15.65 -9.03
N ALA A 424 -31.81 16.00 -8.22
CA ALA A 424 -32.73 17.10 -8.51
C ALA A 424 -32.17 18.47 -8.08
N ASP A 425 -31.24 18.48 -7.13
CA ASP A 425 -30.64 19.69 -6.53
C ASP A 425 -29.33 20.17 -7.23
N GLU A 426 -28.89 19.48 -8.28
CA GLU A 426 -27.74 19.86 -9.12
C GLU A 426 -27.96 21.17 -9.91
N ALA A 427 -29.14 21.80 -9.80
CA ALA A 427 -29.44 23.14 -10.34
C ALA A 427 -29.07 24.30 -9.40
N ALA A 428 -28.58 24.04 -8.18
CA ALA A 428 -28.32 25.10 -7.18
C ALA A 428 -27.07 24.85 -6.32
N ASN A 429 -25.90 24.60 -6.92
CA ASN A 429 -24.66 24.39 -6.16
C ASN A 429 -24.04 25.70 -5.63
N ALA A 430 -24.07 25.88 -4.31
CA ALA A 430 -23.07 26.63 -3.55
C ALA A 430 -22.87 26.01 -2.16
N MET A 431 -21.60 25.81 -1.80
CA MET A 431 -21.04 25.39 -0.49
C MET A 431 -20.96 23.88 -0.21
N TRP A 432 -19.71 23.41 -0.12
CA TRP A 432 -19.31 22.16 0.52
C TRP A 432 -19.20 22.34 2.04
N ASP A 433 -19.24 21.19 2.71
CA ASP A 433 -18.71 20.92 4.06
C ASP A 433 -19.72 20.96 5.21
N GLU A 434 -20.46 19.86 5.37
CA GLU A 434 -20.79 19.36 6.71
C GLU A 434 -20.61 17.82 6.70
N GLY A 435 -19.70 17.37 7.56
CA GLY A 435 -19.43 15.97 7.82
C GLY A 435 -20.69 15.24 8.23
N ALA A 436 -21.11 14.31 7.38
CA ALA A 436 -22.02 13.25 7.81
C ALA A 436 -21.19 12.25 8.64
N ASP A 437 -21.01 12.58 9.91
CA ASP A 437 -20.87 11.57 10.97
C ASP A 437 -22.15 10.74 10.98
N ASP A 438 -22.22 9.76 10.08
CA ASP A 438 -23.11 8.59 10.25
C ASP A 438 -22.40 7.63 11.23
N ASP A 439 -22.13 8.16 12.42
CA ASP A 439 -21.69 7.42 13.57
C ASP A 439 -22.94 6.82 14.23
N LEU A 440 -22.96 5.49 14.31
CA LEU A 440 -23.52 4.69 15.39
C LEU A 440 -23.53 3.22 14.95
N ASP A 441 -23.02 2.39 15.85
CA ASP A 441 -23.08 0.93 15.85
C ASP A 441 -24.48 0.42 15.48
N THR A 442 -24.76 0.25 14.18
CA THR A 442 -26.02 -0.26 13.63
C THR A 442 -26.28 -1.73 14.01
N ASN A 443 -25.40 -2.35 14.82
CA ASN A 443 -25.56 -3.73 15.27
C ASN A 443 -26.28 -3.85 16.61
N ALA A 444 -26.30 -2.80 17.43
CA ALA A 444 -26.95 -2.77 18.73
C ALA A 444 -28.34 -2.13 18.61
N VAL A 445 -29.35 -2.95 18.33
CA VAL A 445 -30.74 -2.51 18.44
C VAL A 445 -31.16 -2.65 19.90
N ASP A 446 -31.49 -1.54 20.55
CA ASP A 446 -32.27 -1.57 21.79
C ASP A 446 -33.72 -1.89 21.42
N VAL A 447 -34.14 -3.12 21.71
CA VAL A 447 -35.49 -3.58 21.40
C VAL A 447 -36.37 -3.33 22.62
N VAL A 448 -37.35 -2.45 22.43
CA VAL A 448 -38.39 -2.15 23.43
C VAL A 448 -39.52 -3.15 23.24
N SER A 449 -39.80 -3.97 24.27
CA SER A 449 -41.02 -4.79 24.34
C SER A 449 -42.12 -3.97 25.01
N GLU A 450 -43.23 -3.69 24.32
CA GLU A 450 -44.47 -3.26 24.98
C GLU A 450 -45.23 -4.51 25.40
N ASP A 451 -45.25 -4.81 26.70
CA ASP A 451 -46.18 -5.81 27.25
C ASP A 451 -47.56 -5.17 27.35
N SER A 452 -48.51 -5.67 26.55
CA SER A 452 -49.93 -5.33 26.64
C SER A 452 -50.56 -6.02 27.84
N SER A 453 -50.30 -5.51 29.04
CA SER A 453 -51.17 -5.71 30.20
C SER A 453 -50.91 -4.63 31.24
N THR A 454 -51.98 -3.95 31.63
CA THR A 454 -52.04 -2.96 32.69
C THR A 454 -51.44 -3.46 34.01
N GLN A 455 -50.22 -3.00 34.33
CA GLN A 455 -49.76 -2.49 35.63
C GLN A 455 -48.21 -2.49 35.68
N ILE A 456 -47.62 -1.31 35.94
CA ILE A 456 -46.20 -1.04 36.19
C ILE A 456 -45.25 -1.45 35.04
N LYS A 457 -44.97 -0.50 34.13
CA LYS A 457 -44.05 -0.65 32.99
C LYS A 457 -42.59 -0.81 33.47
N ASN A 458 -42.14 -2.04 33.69
CA ASN A 458 -40.72 -2.38 33.66
C ASN A 458 -40.33 -2.73 32.22
N THR A 459 -39.97 -1.70 31.45
CA THR A 459 -39.48 -1.87 30.07
C THR A 459 -38.14 -2.62 30.10
N LYS A 460 -38.15 -3.93 29.84
CA LYS A 460 -36.89 -4.69 29.69
C LYS A 460 -36.30 -4.39 28.32
N HIS A 461 -35.23 -3.59 28.31
CA HIS A 461 -34.39 -3.39 27.13
C HIS A 461 -33.46 -4.59 26.96
N PHE A 462 -33.56 -5.28 25.84
CA PHE A 462 -32.59 -6.30 25.46
C PHE A 462 -31.69 -5.75 24.34
N ARG A 463 -30.38 -5.94 24.49
CA ARG A 463 -29.39 -5.59 23.47
C ARG A 463 -29.14 -6.78 22.56
N ALA A 464 -29.16 -6.56 21.26
CA ALA A 464 -28.84 -7.58 20.26
C ALA A 464 -27.49 -7.30 19.57
N GLN A 465 -26.93 -8.32 18.91
CA GLN A 465 -25.81 -8.17 17.98
C GLN A 465 -26.13 -8.88 16.65
N PHE A 466 -26.94 -8.23 15.81
CA PHE A 466 -27.46 -8.85 14.58
C PHE A 466 -26.48 -8.80 13.40
N GLY A 467 -25.64 -7.78 13.33
CA GLY A 467 -24.63 -7.64 12.28
C GLY A 467 -23.22 -8.00 12.75
N ARG A 468 -22.23 -7.68 11.90
CA ARG A 468 -20.82 -7.99 12.15
C ARG A 468 -20.23 -6.96 13.10
N ARG A 469 -19.43 -7.45 14.05
CA ARG A 469 -18.68 -6.55 14.91
C ARG A 469 -17.49 -5.97 14.18
N ARG A 470 -17.07 -4.79 14.63
CA ARG A 470 -15.89 -4.10 14.15
C ARG A 470 -14.95 -3.81 15.32
N THR A 471 -13.67 -3.64 15.02
CA THR A 471 -12.73 -3.10 16.00
C THR A 471 -13.23 -1.73 16.48
N HIS A 472 -13.01 -1.43 17.76
CA HIS A 472 -13.57 -0.26 18.44
C HIS A 472 -12.94 1.02 17.89
N ASN A 473 -11.64 1.19 18.12
CA ASN A 473 -10.88 2.37 17.70
C ASN A 473 -9.43 1.98 17.40
N LYS A 474 -8.70 2.95 16.84
CA LYS A 474 -7.27 2.96 16.69
C LYS A 474 -6.71 3.99 17.63
N GLN A 475 -5.85 3.56 18.55
CA GLN A 475 -5.09 4.47 19.39
C GLN A 475 -3.84 4.90 18.62
N LEU A 476 -3.59 6.20 18.51
CA LEU A 476 -2.37 6.75 17.93
C LEU A 476 -1.55 7.44 19.02
N ILE A 477 -0.23 7.28 18.98
CA ILE A 477 0.74 8.04 19.78
C ILE A 477 1.50 8.96 18.82
N ILE A 478 1.42 10.26 19.07
CA ILE A 478 1.78 11.31 18.14
C ILE A 478 2.69 12.32 18.85
N ALA A 479 3.82 12.65 18.25
CA ALA A 479 4.69 13.70 18.77
C ALA A 479 4.07 15.10 18.48
N PRO A 480 4.32 16.13 19.31
CA PRO A 480 3.79 17.49 19.12
C PRO A 480 4.08 18.13 17.74
N CYS A 481 5.10 17.63 17.03
CA CYS A 481 5.42 18.04 15.67
C CYS A 481 4.49 17.45 14.59
N GLY A 482 3.66 16.46 14.94
CA GLY A 482 2.75 15.73 14.07
C GLY A 482 3.23 14.36 13.61
N MET A 483 4.45 13.93 13.96
CA MET A 483 4.94 12.59 13.63
C MET A 483 4.18 11.52 14.40
N ILE A 484 3.76 10.45 13.73
CA ILE A 484 3.07 9.32 14.35
C ILE A 484 4.13 8.32 14.79
N LEU A 485 4.28 8.11 16.10
CA LEU A 485 5.33 7.26 16.67
C LEU A 485 4.87 5.81 16.75
N ALA A 486 3.62 5.60 17.16
CA ALA A 486 3.06 4.26 17.33
C ALA A 486 1.55 4.26 17.14
N ARG A 487 0.98 3.06 16.97
CA ARG A 487 -0.46 2.84 16.92
C ARG A 487 -0.85 1.48 17.46
N GLN A 488 -2.09 1.36 17.95
CA GLN A 488 -2.63 0.07 18.37
C GLN A 488 -4.12 -0.09 18.04
N THR A 489 -4.53 -1.31 17.72
CA THR A 489 -5.94 -1.66 17.43
C THR A 489 -6.65 -2.14 18.68
N PHE A 490 -7.76 -1.49 19.01
CA PHE A 490 -8.57 -1.84 20.17
C PHE A 490 -9.83 -2.57 19.71
N PHE A 491 -10.14 -3.72 20.33
CA PHE A 491 -11.22 -4.61 19.86
C PHE A 491 -12.55 -4.41 20.57
N HIS A 492 -12.54 -3.88 21.80
CA HIS A 492 -13.75 -3.79 22.62
C HIS A 492 -14.00 -2.41 23.22
N SER A 493 -13.00 -1.84 23.86
CA SER A 493 -13.12 -0.59 24.59
C SER A 493 -11.75 0.04 24.71
N GLU A 494 -11.72 1.37 24.83
CA GLU A 494 -10.60 2.15 25.36
C GLU A 494 -10.53 1.97 26.88
N ALA A 495 -10.29 0.74 27.33
CA ALA A 495 -10.03 0.52 28.74
C ALA A 495 -8.71 1.19 29.11
N ILE A 496 -8.68 1.90 30.25
CA ILE A 496 -7.49 2.61 30.76
C ILE A 496 -6.26 1.69 30.78
N SER A 497 -6.43 0.43 31.22
CA SER A 497 -5.34 -0.55 31.25
C SER A 497 -4.78 -0.86 29.86
N ALA A 498 -5.65 -0.93 28.83
CA ALA A 498 -5.21 -1.21 27.47
C ALA A 498 -4.44 -0.03 26.86
N VAL A 499 -4.83 1.21 27.18
CA VAL A 499 -4.10 2.43 26.78
C VAL A 499 -2.75 2.48 27.50
N ALA A 500 -2.72 2.24 28.82
CA ALA A 500 -1.49 2.21 29.59
C ALA A 500 -0.51 1.13 29.10
N ASP A 501 -1.00 -0.06 28.72
CA ASP A 501 -0.17 -1.11 28.12
C ASP A 501 0.41 -0.67 26.76
N ALA A 502 -0.39 -0.01 25.92
CA ALA A 502 0.03 0.53 24.62
C ALA A 502 1.17 1.56 24.76
N GLU A 503 0.99 2.45 25.71
CA GLU A 503 1.92 3.53 26.02
C GLU A 503 3.19 2.99 26.64
N SER A 504 3.08 2.10 27.63
CA SER A 504 4.23 1.50 28.29
C SER A 504 5.12 0.74 27.29
N GLN A 505 4.54 0.04 26.32
CA GLN A 505 5.31 -0.64 25.27
C GLN A 505 6.08 0.36 24.39
N THR A 506 5.44 1.47 24.01
CA THR A 506 6.04 2.50 23.16
C THR A 506 7.09 3.33 23.90
N ILE A 507 6.84 3.67 25.17
CA ILE A 507 7.75 4.42 26.03
C ILE A 507 8.96 3.57 26.43
N SER A 508 8.76 2.28 26.67
CA SER A 508 9.87 1.37 27.02
C SER A 508 10.87 1.21 25.88
N SER A 509 10.44 1.36 24.62
CA SER A 509 11.37 1.41 23.47
C SER A 509 12.17 2.72 23.37
N LEU A 510 11.73 3.79 24.04
CA LEU A 510 12.26 5.16 23.96
C LEU A 510 13.33 5.53 25.04
N ILE A 511 13.63 4.67 26.03
CA ILE A 511 14.36 4.98 27.30
C ILE A 511 15.76 5.61 27.07
N ALA A 512 16.11 6.78 27.64
CA ALA A 512 16.55 6.95 29.05
C ALA A 512 16.08 8.21 29.80
N THR A 513 15.35 9.14 29.18
CA THR A 513 14.71 10.25 29.91
C THR A 513 13.46 10.66 29.13
N VAL A 514 12.31 10.08 29.46
CA VAL A 514 11.05 10.35 28.79
C VAL A 514 10.04 10.85 29.83
N PHE A 515 9.73 12.15 29.77
CA PHE A 515 8.45 12.63 30.24
C PHE A 515 7.39 12.23 29.20
N CYS A 516 6.48 11.33 29.54
CA CYS A 516 5.36 10.96 28.67
C CYS A 516 4.09 11.67 29.15
N ARG A 517 3.46 12.48 28.27
CA ARG A 517 2.18 13.16 28.56
C ARG A 517 1.09 12.80 27.55
N SER A 518 0.73 11.53 27.51
CA SER A 518 -0.46 11.08 26.79
C SER A 518 -1.76 11.37 27.55
N MET A 519 -2.81 11.58 26.78
CA MET A 519 -4.15 11.97 27.18
C MET A 519 -4.97 10.74 27.59
N PHE A 520 -5.90 10.95 28.53
CA PHE A 520 -6.91 10.03 29.10
C PHE A 520 -6.48 9.06 30.21
N ALA A 521 -6.99 9.33 31.42
CA ALA A 521 -7.77 8.35 32.17
C ALA A 521 -8.48 9.04 33.33
N SER A 522 -9.80 9.03 33.36
CA SER A 522 -10.62 9.40 34.52
C SER A 522 -10.51 8.43 35.71
N THR A 523 -9.50 7.55 35.80
CA THR A 523 -9.29 6.66 36.95
C THR A 523 -7.95 5.87 36.89
N MET A 524 -6.77 6.51 36.85
CA MET A 524 -5.54 5.74 37.17
C MET A 524 -5.45 5.48 38.67
N THR A 525 -5.91 4.31 39.09
CA THR A 525 -5.66 3.83 40.47
C THR A 525 -4.67 2.68 40.53
N ARG A 526 -4.16 2.16 39.39
CA ARG A 526 -3.33 0.94 39.38
C ARG A 526 -2.33 0.81 38.22
N VAL A 527 -1.56 1.87 37.94
CA VAL A 527 -0.19 1.63 37.44
C VAL A 527 0.70 1.78 38.66
N SER A 528 1.49 0.75 38.95
CA SER A 528 2.60 0.82 39.91
C SER A 528 3.31 2.16 39.74
N GLU A 529 3.50 2.89 40.84
CA GLU A 529 4.03 4.26 40.90
C GLU A 529 4.75 4.67 39.60
N PRO A 530 4.20 5.63 38.81
CA PRO A 530 4.95 6.23 37.72
C PRO A 530 6.33 6.58 38.25
N SER A 531 7.40 6.20 37.55
CA SER A 531 8.73 6.71 37.90
C SER A 531 8.64 8.23 38.06
N ASP A 532 9.41 8.81 38.98
CA ASP A 532 9.40 10.25 39.27
C ASP A 532 9.55 11.15 38.01
N ASP A 533 10.01 10.57 36.89
CA ASP A 533 10.26 11.22 35.59
C ASP A 533 9.09 11.17 34.58
N ILE A 534 7.88 10.63 34.91
CA ILE A 534 6.73 10.55 33.98
C ILE A 534 5.52 11.36 34.49
N GLY A 535 5.05 12.32 33.69
CA GLY A 535 3.91 13.18 34.01
C GLY A 535 2.70 13.01 33.09
N LEU A 536 1.60 12.46 33.61
CA LEU A 536 0.37 12.19 32.84
C LEU A 536 -0.66 13.30 33.03
N ALA A 537 -0.83 14.15 32.04
CA ALA A 537 -1.75 15.27 32.14
C ALA A 537 -2.65 15.44 30.93
N VAL A 538 -3.91 15.75 31.21
CA VAL A 538 -4.96 15.84 30.19
C VAL A 538 -4.81 17.15 29.42
N ASP A 539 -5.09 17.10 28.13
CA ASP A 539 -5.16 18.28 27.28
C ASP A 539 -6.17 19.31 27.80
N VAL A 540 -5.88 20.60 27.62
CA VAL A 540 -6.69 21.69 28.20
C VAL A 540 -8.10 21.71 27.64
N PHE A 541 -8.28 21.43 26.35
CA PHE A 541 -9.61 21.38 25.75
C PHE A 541 -10.39 20.18 26.27
N HIS A 542 -9.78 19.00 26.34
CA HIS A 542 -10.41 17.81 26.90
C HIS A 542 -10.79 17.98 28.38
N HIS A 543 -9.89 18.55 29.19
CA HIS A 543 -10.14 18.82 30.60
C HIS A 543 -11.31 19.80 30.78
N LYS A 544 -11.39 20.85 29.94
CA LYS A 544 -12.46 21.86 30.02
C LYS A 544 -13.80 21.37 29.49
N SER A 545 -13.80 20.59 28.40
CA SER A 545 -15.00 20.35 27.58
C SER A 545 -15.56 18.93 27.70
N LYS A 546 -14.75 17.94 28.11
CA LYS A 546 -15.13 16.52 28.10
C LYS A 546 -15.10 15.86 29.48
N HIS A 547 -14.30 16.36 30.41
CA HIS A 547 -14.31 15.86 31.78
C HIS A 547 -15.43 16.48 32.62
N SER A 548 -16.06 15.65 33.44
CA SER A 548 -16.99 16.15 34.45
C SER A 548 -16.20 16.84 35.56
N VAL A 549 -16.68 18.01 36.00
CA VAL A 549 -16.17 18.69 37.21
C VAL A 549 -16.26 17.80 38.47
N LYS A 550 -17.10 16.76 38.43
CA LYS A 550 -17.26 15.78 39.51
C LYS A 550 -16.17 14.70 39.54
N ASP A 551 -15.36 14.59 38.48
CA ASP A 551 -14.21 13.69 38.44
C ASP A 551 -13.03 14.31 39.22
N LEU A 552 -13.11 14.17 40.54
CA LEU A 552 -12.14 14.72 41.49
C LEU A 552 -10.73 14.16 41.26
N TRP A 553 -10.62 12.93 40.75
CA TRP A 553 -9.34 12.31 40.47
C TRP A 553 -8.67 12.99 39.27
N CYS A 554 -9.38 13.16 38.14
CA CYS A 554 -8.83 13.85 36.97
C CYS A 554 -8.51 15.33 37.27
N GLY A 555 -9.43 16.04 37.93
CA GLY A 555 -9.25 17.46 38.27
C GLY A 555 -8.11 17.73 39.26
N SER A 556 -7.68 16.72 40.02
CA SER A 556 -6.55 16.83 40.94
C SER A 556 -5.26 16.26 40.37
N GLN A 557 -5.24 15.07 39.77
CA GLN A 557 -3.99 14.40 39.35
C GLN A 557 -3.55 14.74 37.94
N CYS A 558 -4.50 14.92 37.01
CA CYS A 558 -4.20 15.11 35.59
C CYS A 558 -4.36 16.56 35.13
N ASN A 559 -4.52 17.50 36.07
CA ASN A 559 -4.75 18.90 35.76
C ASN A 559 -3.53 19.50 35.07
N PRO A 560 -3.68 20.06 33.85
CA PRO A 560 -2.59 20.67 33.11
C PRO A 560 -1.81 21.73 33.90
N ALA A 561 -2.46 22.44 34.83
CA ALA A 561 -1.84 23.49 35.65
C ALA A 561 -0.79 22.97 36.66
N LYS A 562 -0.73 21.66 36.94
CA LYS A 562 0.28 21.05 37.80
C LYS A 562 1.66 20.92 37.15
N PHE A 563 1.76 21.21 35.86
CA PHE A 563 2.95 20.95 35.05
C PHE A 563 3.46 22.28 34.46
N PRO A 564 4.04 23.17 35.28
CA PRO A 564 4.52 24.49 34.83
C PRO A 564 5.57 24.40 33.72
N GLU A 565 6.33 23.31 33.66
CA GLU A 565 7.30 22.98 32.60
C GLU A 565 6.69 22.85 31.20
N LEU A 566 5.36 22.84 31.09
CA LEU A 566 4.63 22.78 29.81
C LEU A 566 4.18 24.16 29.34
N MET A 567 4.35 25.19 30.17
CA MET A 567 4.01 26.58 29.89
C MET A 567 5.27 27.46 29.85
N TYR A 568 5.30 28.45 28.98
CA TYR A 568 6.32 29.49 28.99
C TYR A 568 5.67 30.86 29.17
N PRO A 569 6.27 31.73 30.00
CA PRO A 569 5.75 33.07 30.22
C PRO A 569 5.89 33.89 28.94
N THR A 570 4.84 34.65 28.61
CA THR A 570 4.87 35.67 27.54
C THR A 570 4.36 37.00 28.09
N GLU A 571 4.60 38.10 27.36
CA GLU A 571 4.11 39.44 27.74
C GLU A 571 2.58 39.50 27.91
N THR A 572 1.85 38.59 27.26
CA THR A 572 0.38 38.49 27.30
C THR A 572 -0.15 37.42 28.27
N GLY A 573 0.73 36.80 29.07
CA GLY A 573 0.41 35.68 29.96
C GLY A 573 1.08 34.36 29.53
N ASP A 574 0.84 33.28 30.26
CA ASP A 574 1.47 31.98 29.99
C ASP A 574 0.90 31.31 28.73
N LYS A 575 1.77 30.73 27.90
CA LYS A 575 1.39 29.95 26.71
C LYS A 575 1.90 28.52 26.81
N TRP A 576 1.14 27.58 26.24
CA TRP A 576 1.54 26.18 26.13
C TRP A 576 2.66 26.02 25.10
N PHE A 577 3.71 25.28 25.47
CA PHE A 577 4.85 25.02 24.59
C PHE A 577 4.51 23.98 23.51
N PHE A 578 3.88 22.86 23.91
CA PHE A 578 3.56 21.76 23.02
C PHE A 578 2.16 21.93 22.40
N ASN A 579 2.06 21.64 21.11
CA ASN A 579 0.78 21.58 20.41
C ASN A 579 0.09 20.23 20.67
N THR A 580 -0.80 20.18 21.65
CA THR A 580 -1.60 18.98 21.96
C THR A 580 -2.75 18.76 20.97
N SER A 581 -3.23 19.83 20.30
CA SER A 581 -4.30 19.72 19.28
C SER A 581 -3.88 18.97 18.02
N ILE A 582 -2.58 18.64 17.89
CA ILE A 582 -2.07 17.87 16.76
C ILE A 582 -2.67 16.47 16.70
N ALA A 583 -3.05 15.89 17.84
CA ALA A 583 -3.67 14.57 17.88
C ALA A 583 -5.02 14.55 17.15
N GLU A 584 -5.87 15.55 17.40
CA GLU A 584 -7.15 15.72 16.71
C GLU A 584 -6.94 15.92 15.19
N GLN A 585 -6.00 16.76 14.79
CA GLN A 585 -5.71 17.02 13.37
C GLN A 585 -5.23 15.75 12.65
N THR A 586 -4.35 14.99 13.30
CA THR A 586 -3.89 13.70 12.77
C THR A 586 -5.01 12.67 12.76
N ASN A 587 -5.90 12.67 13.75
CA ASN A 587 -7.09 11.82 13.78
C ASN A 587 -8.07 12.15 12.64
N VAL A 588 -8.26 13.42 12.28
CA VAL A 588 -9.03 13.80 11.09
C VAL A 588 -8.40 13.19 9.83
N TRP A 589 -7.08 13.35 9.65
CA TRP A 589 -6.38 12.74 8.52
C TRP A 589 -6.52 11.21 8.51
N PHE A 590 -6.37 10.57 9.66
CA PHE A 590 -6.45 9.12 9.77
C PHE A 590 -7.89 8.60 9.58
N GLY A 591 -8.88 9.34 10.08
CA GLY A 591 -10.32 9.03 10.04
C GLY A 591 -10.86 8.89 8.62
N HIS A 592 -10.32 9.65 7.66
CA HIS A 592 -10.69 9.55 6.25
C HIS A 592 -10.36 8.19 5.60
N TYR A 593 -9.54 7.33 6.23
CA TYR A 593 -9.36 5.96 5.77
C TYR A 593 -10.52 5.02 6.10
N GLN A 594 -11.44 5.41 7.00
CA GLN A 594 -12.56 4.56 7.43
C GLN A 594 -13.35 3.94 6.26
N PRO A 595 -13.74 4.66 5.19
CA PRO A 595 -14.44 4.08 4.05
C PRO A 595 -13.57 3.09 3.26
N VAL A 596 -12.25 3.34 3.18
CA VAL A 596 -11.28 2.52 2.43
C VAL A 596 -11.01 1.21 3.17
N THR A 597 -10.80 1.28 4.48
CA THR A 597 -10.47 0.13 5.32
C THR A 597 -11.67 -0.69 5.76
N ARG A 598 -12.89 -0.21 5.46
CA ARG A 598 -14.15 -0.73 6.04
C ARG A 598 -14.34 -2.23 5.85
N GLU A 599 -13.92 -2.78 4.73
CA GLU A 599 -14.11 -4.20 4.41
C GLU A 599 -12.79 -4.92 4.17
N MET A 600 -11.67 -4.34 4.63
CA MET A 600 -10.35 -4.96 4.51
C MET A 600 -10.18 -6.13 5.48
N GLY A 601 -9.48 -7.17 5.00
CA GLY A 601 -9.07 -8.30 5.85
C GLY A 601 -8.01 -7.87 6.85
N ALA A 602 -7.90 -8.59 7.96
CA ALA A 602 -7.07 -8.16 9.10
C ALA A 602 -5.59 -7.93 8.74
N VAL A 603 -4.97 -8.85 8.00
CA VAL A 603 -3.56 -8.74 7.59
C VAL A 603 -3.35 -7.50 6.72
N PHE A 604 -4.15 -7.36 5.66
CA PHE A 604 -4.00 -6.24 4.72
C PHE A 604 -4.39 -4.90 5.36
N TYR A 605 -5.37 -4.88 6.27
CA TYR A 605 -5.73 -3.70 7.03
C TYR A 605 -4.57 -3.16 7.88
N GLU A 606 -3.89 -4.02 8.63
CA GLU A 606 -2.75 -3.60 9.43
C GLU A 606 -1.58 -3.14 8.52
N PHE A 607 -1.34 -3.88 7.44
CA PHE A 607 -0.30 -3.57 6.46
C PHE A 607 -0.55 -2.22 5.78
N PHE A 608 -1.76 -2.00 5.27
CA PHE A 608 -2.16 -0.77 4.60
C PHE A 608 -1.96 0.45 5.50
N LEU A 609 -2.48 0.41 6.73
CA LEU A 609 -2.33 1.52 7.67
C LEU A 609 -0.87 1.73 8.09
N ASN A 610 -0.07 0.67 8.21
CA ASN A 610 1.36 0.79 8.46
C ASN A 610 2.07 1.54 7.33
N VAL A 611 1.80 1.16 6.09
CA VAL A 611 2.38 1.83 4.92
C VAL A 611 1.90 3.28 4.79
N MET A 612 0.62 3.57 5.07
CA MET A 612 0.11 4.96 5.05
C MET A 612 0.83 5.84 6.08
N ILE A 613 1.06 5.33 7.29
CA ILE A 613 1.79 6.07 8.32
C ILE A 613 3.26 6.25 7.95
N LEU A 614 3.92 5.22 7.40
CA LEU A 614 5.30 5.34 6.93
C LEU A 614 5.43 6.49 5.92
N LEU A 615 4.55 6.52 4.92
CA LEU A 615 4.53 7.56 3.89
C LEU A 615 4.17 8.94 4.46
N TYR A 616 3.20 9.01 5.37
CA TYR A 616 2.85 10.25 6.06
C TYR A 616 4.04 10.83 6.82
N ASN A 617 4.73 9.98 7.59
CA ASN A 617 5.89 10.36 8.38
C ASN A 617 7.07 10.79 7.48
N GLU A 618 7.29 10.16 6.33
CA GLU A 618 8.30 10.60 5.36
C GLU A 618 8.04 12.02 4.85
N VAL A 619 6.77 12.33 4.51
CA VAL A 619 6.37 13.68 4.08
C VAL A 619 6.52 14.67 5.23
N LYS A 620 6.09 14.28 6.43
CA LYS A 620 6.14 15.14 7.62
C LYS A 620 7.57 15.43 8.06
N LYS A 621 8.47 14.45 7.99
CA LYS A 621 9.89 14.63 8.26
C LYS A 621 10.52 15.63 7.29
N LYS A 622 10.28 15.49 5.98
CA LYS A 622 10.76 16.46 4.97
C LYS A 622 10.24 17.87 5.23
N GLN A 623 8.98 18.00 5.65
CA GLN A 623 8.41 19.29 6.06
C GLN A 623 9.18 19.87 7.26
N LEU A 624 9.42 19.08 8.30
CA LEU A 624 10.14 19.52 9.49
C LEU A 624 11.61 19.91 9.20
N GLU A 625 12.28 19.19 8.32
CA GLU A 625 13.62 19.52 7.82
C GLU A 625 13.62 20.85 7.06
N GLY A 626 12.67 21.04 6.14
CA GLY A 626 12.52 22.28 5.39
C GLY A 626 12.17 23.49 6.26
N GLU A 627 11.47 23.27 7.37
CA GLU A 627 11.16 24.28 8.38
C GLU A 627 12.30 24.51 9.40
N GLY A 628 13.39 23.73 9.34
CA GLY A 628 14.55 23.89 10.23
C GLY A 628 14.43 23.27 11.63
N PHE A 629 13.42 22.43 11.88
CA PHE A 629 13.16 21.83 13.20
C PHE A 629 14.07 20.63 13.56
N SER A 630 15.06 20.32 12.72
CA SER A 630 16.12 19.34 12.95
C SER A 630 15.64 17.99 13.53
N PRO A 631 14.93 17.16 12.76
CA PRO A 631 14.61 15.78 13.16
C PRO A 631 15.86 14.98 13.54
N ARG A 632 15.79 14.29 14.69
CA ARG A 632 16.83 13.45 15.30
C ARG A 632 16.17 12.25 15.99
N TYR A 633 16.98 11.35 16.53
CA TYR A 633 16.51 10.14 17.22
C TYR A 633 17.18 10.02 18.60
N PHE A 634 16.54 9.30 19.53
CA PHE A 634 17.10 9.08 20.87
C PHE A 634 18.30 8.14 20.91
N ARG A 635 18.50 7.31 19.87
CA ARG A 635 19.60 6.35 19.74
C ARG A 635 20.75 6.85 18.89
#